data_AF-A0A3Q4GWZ8-F1
#
_entry.id   AF-A0A3Q4GWZ8-F1
#
_cell.length_a   1.000
_cell.length_b   1.000
_cell.length_c   1.000
_cell.angle_alpha   90.00
_cell.angle_beta   90.00
_cell.angle_gamma   90.00
#
_symmetry.space_group_name_H-M   'P 1'
#
loop_
_entity.id
_entity.type
_entity.pdbx_description
1 polymer ?
#
loop_
_entity_poly.entity_id
_entity_poly.type
_entity_poly.pdbx_seq_one_letter_code
_entity_poly.pdbx_strand_id
1 'polypeptide(L)'
;MIGCSSDHFSSLTTLCFSLSDKKIIIAVMGQTVTLPCRALSSNNPIIAAEWSRADLEPKYVLYYQDYKLFPDYQHPSFKDRVHLQDRQMKDKDMSLILKNVTINDTGTYECYVAQRGVNRRKRASLESYPISTTYLSVSGEDVTLTCRAPNKNNIIVVEWSRADLGEEYVLLYRDEHFDTTNQHPSFKSRVDLQDRHMKDGDVSLILKNVRTDDSGTYECRVFVGEIRRKRANLSGDSISIIHLACCLPVEGSVTPCLFLGSRERAADFPYILQCLSALTETRLFLLNFSVKSASH
;
A
#
# COMPACT_ATOMS: atom_id res chain seq x y z
N MET A 1 -9.95 26.88 -21.22
CA MET A 1 -10.38 27.56 -22.46
C MET A 1 -11.63 26.87 -22.96
N ILE A 2 -12.72 27.62 -23.09
CA ILE A 2 -14.03 27.13 -23.54
C ILE A 2 -13.99 27.07 -25.06
N GLY A 3 -14.39 25.94 -25.66
CA GLY A 3 -14.61 25.81 -27.10
C GLY A 3 -15.94 25.12 -27.35
N CYS A 4 -16.99 25.90 -27.56
CA CYS A 4 -18.25 25.43 -28.15
C CYS A 4 -18.34 26.06 -29.54
N SER A 5 -18.16 25.26 -30.59
CA SER A 5 -18.53 25.65 -31.95
C SER A 5 -19.99 25.25 -32.17
N SER A 6 -20.81 26.24 -32.46
CA SER A 6 -22.22 26.11 -32.83
C SER A 6 -22.35 25.91 -34.33
N ASP A 7 -23.10 24.90 -34.78
CA ASP A 7 -23.80 24.94 -36.06
C ASP A 7 -25.13 24.14 -36.01
N HIS A 8 -26.20 24.89 -36.29
CA HIS A 8 -27.53 24.61 -36.85
C HIS A 8 -28.40 23.38 -36.45
N PHE A 9 -29.54 23.74 -35.82
CA PHE A 9 -30.91 23.18 -35.96
C PHE A 9 -31.18 21.71 -35.55
N SER A 10 -31.53 21.49 -34.28
CA SER A 10 -32.80 20.87 -33.85
C SER A 10 -32.81 20.65 -32.33
N SER A 11 -34.01 20.71 -31.76
CA SER A 11 -34.30 20.59 -30.33
C SER A 11 -33.64 19.40 -29.63
N LEU A 12 -32.59 19.65 -28.86
CA LEU A 12 -32.17 18.79 -27.75
C LEU A 12 -31.69 19.69 -26.60
N THR A 13 -32.34 19.57 -25.46
CA THR A 13 -31.85 20.07 -24.17
C THR A 13 -30.39 19.63 -24.02
N THR A 14 -29.47 20.57 -24.22
CA THR A 14 -28.05 20.34 -23.96
C THR A 14 -27.91 20.24 -22.45
N LEU A 15 -27.91 18.99 -21.94
CA LEU A 15 -27.44 18.70 -20.59
C LEU A 15 -25.96 19.11 -20.57
N CYS A 16 -25.71 20.30 -20.04
CA CYS A 16 -24.38 20.72 -19.66
C CYS A 16 -24.02 19.90 -18.42
N PHE A 17 -23.53 18.68 -18.62
CA PHE A 17 -22.90 17.93 -17.55
C PHE A 17 -21.62 18.69 -17.19
N SER A 18 -21.56 19.24 -15.98
CA SER A 18 -20.28 19.64 -15.42
C SER A 18 -19.43 18.37 -15.32
N LEU A 19 -18.42 18.26 -16.18
CA LEU A 19 -17.40 17.24 -16.04
C LEU A 19 -16.73 17.51 -14.69
N SER A 20 -17.10 16.77 -13.63
CA SER A 20 -16.46 16.92 -12.33
C SER A 20 -14.95 16.76 -12.55
N ASP A 21 -14.18 17.82 -12.28
CA ASP A 21 -12.73 17.83 -12.48
C ASP A 21 -12.11 16.65 -11.73
N LYS A 22 -11.74 15.60 -12.47
CA LYS A 22 -11.16 14.39 -11.88
C LYS A 22 -9.78 14.73 -11.35
N LYS A 23 -9.63 14.79 -10.03
CA LYS A 23 -8.34 15.08 -9.39
C LYS A 23 -7.56 13.79 -9.18
N ILE A 24 -6.24 13.83 -9.34
CA ILE A 24 -5.33 12.72 -9.02
C ILE A 24 -4.46 13.14 -7.83
N ILE A 25 -4.40 12.29 -6.81
CA ILE A 25 -3.52 12.45 -5.64
C ILE A 25 -2.61 11.23 -5.57
N ILE A 26 -1.31 11.48 -5.45
CA ILE A 26 -0.29 10.43 -5.27
C ILE A 26 0.18 10.49 -3.83
N ALA A 27 0.27 9.34 -3.19
CA ALA A 27 0.70 9.23 -1.80
C ALA A 27 1.60 8.02 -1.60
N VAL A 28 2.43 8.11 -0.58
CA VAL A 28 3.24 6.99 -0.09
C VAL A 28 2.52 6.33 1.07
N MET A 29 2.64 5.01 1.20
CA MET A 29 2.09 4.24 2.32
C MET A 29 2.48 4.87 3.67
N GLY A 30 1.52 4.97 4.59
CA GLY A 30 1.67 5.60 5.90
C GLY A 30 1.40 7.12 5.94
N GLN A 31 1.31 7.79 4.79
CA GLN A 31 1.01 9.23 4.76
C GLN A 31 -0.44 9.55 5.19
N THR A 32 -0.66 10.79 5.61
CA THR A 32 -2.01 11.37 5.74
C THR A 32 -2.28 12.24 4.52
N VAL A 33 -3.41 12.01 3.86
CA VAL A 33 -3.80 12.72 2.65
C VAL A 33 -5.11 13.48 2.84
N THR A 34 -5.27 14.57 2.10
CA THR A 34 -6.53 15.33 2.06
C THR A 34 -7.14 15.22 0.66
N LEU A 35 -8.30 14.57 0.56
CA LEU A 35 -9.09 14.51 -0.67
C LEU A 35 -9.99 15.75 -0.71
N PRO A 36 -9.81 16.67 -1.67
CA PRO A 36 -10.52 17.93 -1.66
C PRO A 36 -11.98 17.75 -2.03
N CYS A 37 -12.86 18.49 -1.37
CA CYS A 37 -14.24 18.62 -1.81
C CYS A 37 -14.79 19.98 -1.38
N ARG A 38 -15.13 20.83 -2.34
CA ARG A 38 -15.69 22.17 -2.09
C ARG A 38 -16.94 22.40 -2.92
N ALA A 39 -18.01 22.81 -2.26
CA ALA A 39 -19.24 23.17 -2.97
C ALA A 39 -19.15 24.63 -3.44
N LEU A 40 -19.10 24.83 -4.76
CA LEU A 40 -18.85 26.13 -5.37
C LEU A 40 -20.11 27.00 -5.57
N SER A 41 -21.32 26.43 -5.46
CA SER A 41 -22.45 26.98 -6.24
C SER A 41 -23.78 27.17 -5.50
N SER A 42 -23.84 27.20 -4.16
CA SER A 42 -25.13 27.44 -3.47
C SER A 42 -25.02 28.35 -2.25
N ASN A 43 -26.02 29.21 -2.05
CA ASN A 43 -26.20 30.00 -0.82
C ASN A 43 -26.77 29.16 0.34
N ASN A 44 -27.14 27.91 0.07
CA ASN A 44 -27.79 27.06 1.06
C ASN A 44 -26.74 26.41 1.96
N PRO A 45 -27.03 26.27 3.27
CA PRO A 45 -26.14 25.57 4.16
C PRO A 45 -26.09 24.08 3.78
N ILE A 46 -24.89 23.53 3.78
CA ILE A 46 -24.64 22.10 3.63
C ILE A 46 -24.98 21.44 4.96
N ILE A 47 -25.74 20.35 4.90
CA ILE A 47 -26.19 19.64 6.10
C ILE A 47 -25.63 18.22 6.18
N ALA A 48 -25.18 17.67 5.05
CA ALA A 48 -24.52 16.38 5.02
C ALA A 48 -23.43 16.34 3.95
N ALA A 49 -22.40 15.55 4.23
CA ALA A 49 -21.32 15.19 3.33
C ALA A 49 -21.17 13.66 3.34
N GLU A 50 -21.11 13.08 2.16
CA GLU A 50 -20.86 11.67 1.94
C GLU A 50 -19.58 11.53 1.10
N TRP A 51 -18.68 10.69 1.57
CA TRP A 51 -17.58 10.16 0.77
C TRP A 51 -17.81 8.68 0.55
N SER A 52 -17.78 8.25 -0.70
CA SER A 52 -17.99 6.86 -1.08
C SER A 52 -17.00 6.37 -2.14
N ARG A 53 -16.89 5.04 -2.21
CA ARG A 53 -16.09 4.28 -3.15
C ARG A 53 -16.99 3.22 -3.79
N ALA A 54 -17.19 3.32 -5.09
CA ALA A 54 -18.07 2.40 -5.82
C ALA A 54 -17.53 0.96 -5.90
N ASP A 55 -16.24 0.77 -5.64
CA ASP A 55 -15.54 -0.52 -5.68
C ASP A 55 -15.53 -1.26 -4.32
N LEU A 56 -16.22 -0.73 -3.30
CA LEU A 56 -16.29 -1.31 -1.97
C LEU A 56 -17.72 -1.64 -1.55
N GLU A 57 -17.85 -2.65 -0.69
CA GLU A 57 -19.09 -3.00 0.00
C GLU A 57 -18.78 -3.19 1.51
N PRO A 58 -19.30 -2.33 2.41
CA PRO A 58 -20.10 -1.13 2.15
C PRO A 58 -19.36 -0.05 1.37
N LYS A 59 -20.06 0.72 0.53
CA LYS A 59 -19.45 1.79 -0.28
C LYS A 59 -18.98 3.02 0.51
N TYR A 60 -19.44 3.20 1.75
CA TYR A 60 -19.24 4.46 2.48
C TYR A 60 -17.85 4.52 3.12
N VAL A 61 -17.09 5.54 2.73
CA VAL A 61 -15.82 5.90 3.38
C VAL A 61 -16.09 6.78 4.59
N LEU A 62 -16.99 7.76 4.46
CA LEU A 62 -17.44 8.63 5.54
C LEU A 62 -18.86 9.13 5.24
N TYR A 63 -19.74 9.06 6.23
CA TYR A 63 -21.05 9.74 6.19
C TYR A 63 -21.15 10.68 7.39
N TYR A 64 -21.32 11.96 7.11
CA TYR A 64 -21.39 13.01 8.12
C TYR A 64 -22.62 13.87 7.87
N GLN A 65 -23.51 13.93 8.85
CA GLN A 65 -24.77 14.66 8.75
C GLN A 65 -25.07 15.36 10.07
N ASP A 66 -25.56 16.61 10.00
CA ASP A 66 -25.99 17.39 11.16
C ASP A 66 -24.96 17.40 12.30
N TYR A 67 -23.69 17.58 11.92
CA TYR A 67 -22.51 17.61 12.81
C TYR A 67 -22.18 16.28 13.51
N LYS A 68 -22.72 15.16 13.02
CA LYS A 68 -22.51 13.83 13.56
C LYS A 68 -21.98 12.88 12.49
N LEU A 69 -20.97 12.09 12.86
CA LEU A 69 -20.50 10.95 12.07
C LEU A 69 -21.41 9.74 12.30
N PHE A 70 -21.74 9.02 11.24
CA PHE A 70 -22.51 7.77 11.32
C PHE A 70 -21.62 6.59 10.95
N PRO A 71 -21.04 5.89 11.94
CA PRO A 71 -20.07 4.81 11.70
C PRO A 71 -20.72 3.49 11.27
N ASP A 72 -22.03 3.31 11.46
CA ASP A 72 -22.71 2.03 11.23
C ASP A 72 -22.65 1.56 9.77
N TYR A 73 -22.62 2.51 8.83
CA TYR A 73 -22.52 2.25 7.39
C TYR A 73 -21.10 2.33 6.86
N GLN A 74 -20.15 2.75 7.70
CA GLN A 74 -18.78 3.00 7.30
C GLN A 74 -18.05 1.68 7.03
N HIS A 75 -17.37 1.62 5.88
CA HIS A 75 -16.55 0.48 5.52
C HIS A 75 -15.45 0.26 6.57
N PRO A 76 -15.26 -0.99 7.07
CA PRO A 76 -14.36 -1.26 8.20
C PRO A 76 -12.94 -0.71 8.05
N SER A 77 -12.37 -0.72 6.84
CA SER A 77 -11.00 -0.23 6.58
C SER A 77 -10.80 1.27 6.79
N PHE A 78 -11.87 2.07 6.91
CA PHE A 78 -11.79 3.52 7.10
C PHE A 78 -12.15 3.96 8.51
N LYS A 79 -12.63 3.05 9.37
CA LYS A 79 -12.93 3.36 10.77
C LYS A 79 -11.70 3.96 11.45
N ASP A 80 -11.92 5.03 12.20
CA ASP A 80 -10.90 5.78 12.97
C ASP A 80 -9.78 6.44 12.15
N ARG A 81 -9.73 6.24 10.82
CA ARG A 81 -8.72 6.84 9.95
C ARG A 81 -9.19 8.08 9.19
N VAL A 82 -10.50 8.33 9.16
CA VAL A 82 -11.08 9.44 8.38
C VAL A 82 -11.81 10.48 9.22
N HIS A 83 -11.76 11.72 8.77
CA HIS A 83 -12.58 12.82 9.29
C HIS A 83 -12.64 13.95 8.25
N LEU A 84 -13.64 14.84 8.37
CA LEU A 84 -13.69 16.07 7.58
C LEU A 84 -12.63 17.06 8.08
N GLN A 85 -12.02 17.79 7.13
CA GLN A 85 -11.10 18.89 7.41
C GLN A 85 -11.79 20.01 8.20
N ASP A 86 -12.98 20.43 7.77
CA ASP A 86 -13.84 21.34 8.53
C ASP A 86 -15.12 20.62 8.98
N ARG A 87 -15.17 20.22 10.26
CA ARG A 87 -16.34 19.60 10.88
C ARG A 87 -17.54 20.55 11.01
N GLN A 88 -17.31 21.85 10.92
CA GLN A 88 -18.37 22.86 10.99
C GLN A 88 -19.02 23.10 9.62
N MET A 89 -18.39 22.64 8.53
CA MET A 89 -18.84 22.82 7.14
C MET A 89 -19.11 24.30 6.78
N LYS A 90 -18.48 25.24 7.50
CA LYS A 90 -18.77 26.69 7.38
C LYS A 90 -18.22 27.27 6.09
N ASP A 91 -17.04 26.80 5.70
CA ASP A 91 -16.35 27.26 4.50
C ASP A 91 -16.76 26.47 3.25
N LYS A 92 -17.83 25.65 3.36
CA LYS A 92 -18.27 24.72 2.31
C LYS A 92 -17.15 23.81 1.83
N ASP A 93 -16.22 23.51 2.75
CA ASP A 93 -15.10 22.61 2.55
C ASP A 93 -15.38 21.30 3.29
N MET A 94 -15.70 20.27 2.52
CA MET A 94 -15.98 18.91 2.98
C MET A 94 -14.83 17.97 2.60
N SER A 95 -13.62 18.52 2.50
CA SER A 95 -12.42 17.74 2.21
C SER A 95 -12.23 16.64 3.26
N LEU A 96 -11.95 15.43 2.78
CA LEU A 96 -11.73 14.27 3.62
C LEU A 96 -10.25 14.18 3.98
N ILE A 97 -9.94 14.13 5.27
CA ILE A 97 -8.61 13.74 5.74
C ILE A 97 -8.62 12.24 5.97
N LEU A 98 -7.77 11.53 5.23
CA LEU A 98 -7.54 10.09 5.36
C LEU A 98 -6.12 9.85 5.90
N LYS A 99 -6.03 9.28 7.11
CA LYS A 99 -4.76 9.01 7.79
C LYS A 99 -4.20 7.63 7.46
N ASN A 100 -2.88 7.51 7.54
CA ASN A 100 -2.15 6.25 7.43
C ASN A 100 -2.58 5.44 6.20
N VAL A 101 -2.45 6.04 5.01
CA VAL A 101 -2.89 5.40 3.77
C VAL A 101 -2.13 4.11 3.50
N THR A 102 -2.81 3.12 2.93
CA THR A 102 -2.26 1.84 2.51
C THR A 102 -2.47 1.64 1.02
N ILE A 103 -1.79 0.67 0.40
CA ILE A 103 -1.98 0.37 -1.03
C ILE A 103 -3.44 0.04 -1.35
N ASN A 104 -4.17 -0.57 -0.40
CA ASN A 104 -5.60 -0.90 -0.51
C ASN A 104 -6.51 0.35 -0.52
N ASP A 105 -5.99 1.50 -0.09
CA ASP A 105 -6.70 2.79 -0.20
C ASP A 105 -6.64 3.36 -1.62
N THR A 106 -5.87 2.78 -2.54
CA THR A 106 -5.88 3.16 -3.95
C THR A 106 -7.28 2.95 -4.54
N GLY A 107 -7.81 3.97 -5.21
CA GLY A 107 -9.17 3.92 -5.76
C GLY A 107 -9.75 5.28 -6.11
N THR A 108 -10.99 5.26 -6.58
CA THR A 108 -11.76 6.47 -6.90
C THR A 108 -12.70 6.80 -5.75
N TYR A 109 -12.52 7.99 -5.18
CA TYR A 109 -13.32 8.53 -4.09
C TYR A 109 -14.26 9.60 -4.64
N GLU A 110 -15.53 9.51 -4.24
CA GLU A 110 -16.58 10.40 -4.70
C GLU A 110 -17.17 11.16 -3.52
N CYS A 111 -17.27 12.48 -3.66
CA CYS A 111 -17.85 13.37 -2.67
C CYS A 111 -19.26 13.80 -3.11
N TYR A 112 -20.24 13.53 -2.27
CA TYR A 112 -21.62 13.98 -2.40
C TYR A 112 -21.98 14.90 -1.24
N VAL A 113 -22.81 15.90 -1.52
CA VAL A 113 -23.28 16.84 -0.50
C VAL A 113 -24.79 16.91 -0.51
N ALA A 114 -25.37 17.14 0.66
CA ALA A 114 -26.79 17.47 0.78
C ALA A 114 -26.93 18.90 1.28
N GLN A 115 -27.70 19.69 0.55
CA GLN A 115 -27.99 21.08 0.88
C GLN A 115 -29.36 21.20 1.55
N ARG A 116 -29.50 22.10 2.53
CA ARG A 116 -30.81 22.39 3.11
C ARG A 116 -31.71 23.04 2.06
N GLY A 117 -32.91 22.49 1.87
CA GLY A 117 -33.92 23.07 0.99
C GLY A 117 -34.38 24.45 1.46
N VAL A 118 -34.55 25.38 0.52
CA VAL A 118 -34.97 26.77 0.79
C VAL A 118 -36.40 26.86 1.33
N ASN A 119 -37.27 25.90 0.97
CA ASN A 119 -38.67 25.87 1.38
C ASN A 119 -38.91 24.73 2.39
N ARG A 120 -39.72 24.96 3.43
CA ARG A 120 -40.14 23.92 4.40
C ARG A 120 -40.77 22.67 3.76
N ARG A 121 -41.23 22.76 2.50
CA ARG A 121 -41.76 21.63 1.72
C ARG A 121 -40.70 20.85 0.93
N LYS A 122 -39.54 21.45 0.62
CA LYS A 122 -38.40 20.76 -0.01
C LYS A 122 -37.57 20.12 1.10
N ARG A 123 -37.62 18.80 1.21
CA ARG A 123 -36.70 18.03 2.05
C ARG A 123 -35.28 18.23 1.54
N ALA A 124 -34.30 18.11 2.43
CA ALA A 124 -32.92 18.02 2.01
C ALA A 124 -32.75 16.82 1.08
N SER A 125 -32.07 17.03 -0.04
CA SER A 125 -31.75 15.99 -1.01
C SER A 125 -30.23 15.94 -1.14
N LEU A 126 -29.69 14.73 -1.03
CA LEU A 126 -28.33 14.46 -1.49
C LEU A 126 -28.28 14.73 -3.00
N GLU A 127 -27.22 15.38 -3.46
CA GLU A 127 -27.03 15.58 -4.90
C GLU A 127 -26.95 14.23 -5.63
N SER A 128 -27.60 14.14 -6.79
CA SER A 128 -27.66 12.90 -7.59
C SER A 128 -26.32 12.53 -8.24
N TYR A 129 -25.36 13.45 -8.22
CA TYR A 129 -24.05 13.32 -8.85
C TYR A 129 -22.97 13.79 -7.87
N PRO A 130 -21.75 13.23 -7.94
CA PRO A 130 -20.67 13.67 -7.08
C PRO A 130 -20.20 15.07 -7.48
N ILE A 131 -20.08 15.96 -6.49
CA ILE A 131 -19.56 17.32 -6.71
C ILE A 131 -18.04 17.32 -6.86
N SER A 132 -17.38 16.25 -6.43
CA SER A 132 -15.95 16.04 -6.63
C SER A 132 -15.64 14.55 -6.73
N THR A 133 -14.73 14.21 -7.64
CA THR A 133 -14.23 12.86 -7.82
C THR A 133 -12.71 12.91 -7.78
N THR A 134 -12.11 12.17 -6.85
CA THR A 134 -10.65 12.12 -6.65
C THR A 134 -10.16 10.69 -6.80
N TYR A 135 -9.18 10.48 -7.67
CA TYR A 135 -8.43 9.23 -7.73
C TYR A 135 -7.20 9.32 -6.80
N LEU A 136 -7.13 8.45 -5.81
CA LEU A 136 -5.97 8.30 -4.93
C LEU A 136 -5.13 7.11 -5.41
N SER A 137 -3.84 7.35 -5.62
CA SER A 137 -2.85 6.34 -5.96
C SER A 137 -1.84 6.22 -4.83
N VAL A 138 -1.81 5.08 -4.14
CA VAL A 138 -0.90 4.83 -3.02
C VAL A 138 0.15 3.80 -3.41
N SER A 139 1.42 4.14 -3.23
CA SER A 139 2.57 3.24 -3.43
C SER A 139 3.37 3.07 -2.14
N GLY A 140 3.94 1.89 -1.92
CA GLY A 140 4.99 1.68 -0.94
C GLY A 140 6.32 2.28 -1.38
N GLU A 141 7.27 2.29 -0.46
CA GLU A 141 8.66 2.69 -0.71
C GLU A 141 9.45 1.54 -1.32
N ASP A 142 10.58 1.87 -1.96
CA ASP A 142 11.54 0.89 -2.44
C ASP A 142 12.53 0.59 -1.30
N VAL A 143 12.88 -0.69 -1.12
CA VAL A 143 13.80 -1.15 -0.08
C VAL A 143 14.93 -1.97 -0.68
N THR A 144 16.13 -1.89 -0.10
CA THR A 144 17.27 -2.71 -0.51
C THR A 144 17.59 -3.75 0.57
N LEU A 145 17.36 -5.03 0.28
CA LEU A 145 17.79 -6.13 1.13
C LEU A 145 19.27 -6.42 0.87
N THR A 146 20.12 -6.04 1.83
CA THR A 146 21.56 -6.08 1.66
C THR A 146 22.11 -7.51 1.74
N CYS A 147 22.82 -7.97 0.72
CA CYS A 147 23.53 -9.25 0.75
C CYS A 147 24.88 -9.10 0.04
N ARG A 148 25.94 -9.60 0.66
CA ARG A 148 27.29 -9.53 0.10
C ARG A 148 27.94 -10.91 0.12
N ALA A 149 28.27 -11.42 -1.06
CA ALA A 149 28.93 -12.69 -1.22
C ALA A 149 30.36 -12.66 -0.64
N PRO A 150 30.78 -13.70 0.11
CA PRO A 150 32.12 -13.76 0.68
C PRO A 150 33.20 -13.98 -0.39
N ASN A 151 32.90 -14.75 -1.43
CA ASN A 151 33.79 -14.99 -2.55
C ASN A 151 33.38 -14.12 -3.74
N LYS A 152 34.19 -13.11 -4.05
CA LYS A 152 33.97 -12.15 -5.15
C LYS A 152 34.24 -12.75 -6.53
N ASN A 153 34.91 -13.89 -6.60
CA ASN A 153 35.38 -14.45 -7.85
C ASN A 153 34.37 -15.48 -8.36
N ASN A 154 33.79 -15.21 -9.54
CA ASN A 154 32.96 -16.13 -10.34
C ASN A 154 31.61 -16.53 -9.71
N ILE A 155 30.86 -15.54 -9.20
CA ILE A 155 29.43 -15.72 -8.89
C ILE A 155 28.70 -16.00 -10.21
N ILE A 156 28.06 -17.18 -10.30
CA ILE A 156 27.38 -17.62 -11.53
C ILE A 156 25.85 -17.61 -11.39
N VAL A 157 25.35 -17.75 -10.17
CA VAL A 157 23.90 -17.69 -9.89
C VAL A 157 23.69 -16.93 -8.58
N VAL A 158 22.72 -16.02 -8.59
CA VAL A 158 22.18 -15.37 -7.39
C VAL A 158 20.72 -15.77 -7.27
N GLU A 159 20.36 -16.33 -6.13
CA GLU A 159 18.99 -16.71 -5.80
C GLU A 159 18.55 -15.98 -4.53
N TRP A 160 17.44 -15.27 -4.65
CA TRP A 160 16.66 -14.78 -3.52
C TRP A 160 15.38 -15.58 -3.41
N SER A 161 15.17 -16.21 -2.26
CA SER A 161 13.99 -17.01 -1.98
C SER A 161 13.37 -16.62 -0.63
N ARG A 162 12.17 -17.14 -0.39
CA ARG A 162 11.43 -16.95 0.85
C ARG A 162 10.91 -18.31 1.31
N ALA A 163 11.01 -18.59 2.60
CA ALA A 163 10.61 -19.88 3.15
C ALA A 163 9.12 -20.20 2.97
N ASP A 164 8.27 -19.18 2.86
CA ASP A 164 6.82 -19.31 2.69
C ASP A 164 6.34 -19.42 1.23
N LEU A 165 7.26 -19.32 0.25
CA LEU A 165 6.95 -19.45 -1.19
C LEU A 165 7.25 -20.85 -1.76
N GLY A 166 7.74 -21.78 -0.94
CA GLY A 166 8.12 -23.12 -1.38
C GLY A 166 9.26 -23.08 -2.41
N GLU A 167 9.01 -23.61 -3.60
CA GLU A 167 10.00 -23.68 -4.69
C GLU A 167 10.07 -22.39 -5.54
N GLU A 168 9.09 -21.48 -5.39
CA GLU A 168 9.08 -20.22 -6.14
C GLU A 168 10.10 -19.24 -5.55
N TYR A 169 10.89 -18.61 -6.42
CA TYR A 169 11.89 -17.64 -6.00
C TYR A 169 11.37 -16.20 -6.12
N VAL A 170 11.94 -15.32 -5.29
CA VAL A 170 11.74 -13.87 -5.36
C VAL A 170 12.49 -13.32 -6.57
N LEU A 171 13.76 -13.71 -6.73
CA LEU A 171 14.62 -13.34 -7.84
C LEU A 171 15.64 -14.45 -8.10
N LEU A 172 15.80 -14.84 -9.36
CA LEU A 172 16.87 -15.70 -9.81
C LEU A 172 17.62 -14.99 -10.94
N TYR A 173 18.91 -14.79 -10.76
CA TYR A 173 19.79 -14.19 -11.77
C TYR A 173 20.89 -15.18 -12.12
N ARG A 174 20.95 -15.57 -13.40
CA ARG A 174 21.92 -16.51 -13.97
C ARG A 174 22.16 -16.19 -15.43
N ASP A 175 23.32 -16.56 -15.94
CA ASP A 175 23.69 -16.36 -17.35
C ASP A 175 23.45 -14.91 -17.82
N GLU A 176 23.76 -13.94 -16.95
CA GLU A 176 23.60 -12.49 -17.14
C GLU A 176 22.16 -11.96 -17.27
N HIS A 177 21.14 -12.78 -16.99
CA HIS A 177 19.73 -12.41 -17.13
C HIS A 177 18.89 -12.84 -15.92
N PHE A 178 17.71 -12.21 -15.75
CA PHE A 178 16.72 -12.65 -14.77
C PHE A 178 15.94 -13.83 -15.32
N ASP A 179 15.93 -14.93 -14.59
CA ASP A 179 15.07 -16.07 -14.89
C ASP A 179 13.68 -15.82 -14.29
N THR A 180 12.65 -15.76 -15.13
CA THR A 180 11.27 -15.52 -14.68
C THR A 180 10.39 -16.77 -14.67
N THR A 181 10.94 -17.95 -14.96
CA THR A 181 10.15 -19.19 -15.17
C THR A 181 9.42 -19.65 -13.91
N ASN A 182 10.10 -19.67 -12.76
CA ASN A 182 9.50 -20.02 -11.46
C ASN A 182 9.49 -18.84 -10.48
N GLN A 183 9.44 -17.62 -11.02
CA GLN A 183 9.37 -16.40 -10.21
C GLN A 183 7.96 -16.22 -9.65
N HIS A 184 7.86 -16.07 -8.33
CA HIS A 184 6.57 -15.86 -7.68
C HIS A 184 5.86 -14.60 -8.26
N PRO A 185 4.57 -14.69 -8.64
CA PRO A 185 3.87 -13.62 -9.34
C PRO A 185 3.89 -12.26 -8.64
N SER A 186 3.90 -12.23 -7.30
CA SER A 186 3.91 -10.97 -6.54
C SER A 186 5.21 -10.17 -6.72
N PHE A 187 6.32 -10.79 -7.13
CA PHE A 187 7.63 -10.12 -7.26
C PHE A 187 7.96 -9.74 -8.71
N LYS A 188 7.17 -10.20 -9.68
CA LYS A 188 7.36 -9.87 -11.09
C LYS A 188 7.36 -8.35 -11.31
N SER A 189 8.37 -7.86 -12.02
CA SER A 189 8.59 -6.43 -12.30
C SER A 189 8.81 -5.53 -11.07
N ARG A 190 8.96 -6.10 -9.87
CA ARG A 190 9.21 -5.34 -8.63
C ARG A 190 10.60 -5.57 -8.05
N VAL A 191 11.39 -6.49 -8.60
CA VAL A 191 12.71 -6.83 -8.08
C VAL A 191 13.82 -6.47 -9.07
N ASP A 192 14.97 -6.08 -8.53
CA ASP A 192 16.21 -5.85 -9.30
C ASP A 192 17.43 -6.14 -8.40
N LEU A 193 18.62 -6.24 -8.99
CA LEU A 193 19.87 -6.24 -8.22
C LEU A 193 20.38 -4.80 -8.08
N GLN A 194 20.91 -4.47 -6.90
CA GLN A 194 21.55 -3.18 -6.62
C GLN A 194 22.75 -2.93 -7.54
N ASP A 195 23.56 -3.96 -7.77
CA ASP A 195 24.59 -3.98 -8.80
C ASP A 195 24.50 -5.27 -9.62
N ARG A 196 24.08 -5.14 -10.88
CA ARG A 196 24.00 -6.28 -11.82
C ARG A 196 25.37 -6.83 -12.21
N HIS A 197 26.44 -6.05 -12.05
CA HIS A 197 27.81 -6.53 -12.25
C HIS A 197 28.36 -7.24 -11.00
N MET A 198 27.61 -7.20 -9.88
CA MET A 198 27.97 -7.79 -8.60
C MET A 198 29.38 -7.42 -8.14
N LYS A 199 29.80 -6.17 -8.38
CA LYS A 199 31.12 -5.70 -7.99
C LYS A 199 31.26 -5.83 -6.48
N ASP A 200 32.45 -6.23 -6.06
CA ASP A 200 32.75 -6.49 -4.65
C ASP A 200 31.86 -7.55 -3.98
N GLY A 201 31.18 -8.39 -4.78
CA GLY A 201 30.24 -9.39 -4.30
C GLY A 201 28.90 -8.81 -3.84
N ASP A 202 28.56 -7.58 -4.22
CA ASP A 202 27.25 -6.99 -3.87
C ASP A 202 26.13 -7.65 -4.69
N VAL A 203 25.30 -8.44 -4.02
CA VAL A 203 24.16 -9.15 -4.60
C VAL A 203 22.85 -8.72 -3.92
N SER A 204 22.84 -7.48 -3.41
CA SER A 204 21.70 -6.91 -2.72
C SER A 204 20.49 -6.78 -3.64
N LEU A 205 19.31 -7.12 -3.11
CA LEU A 205 18.03 -7.08 -3.82
C LEU A 205 17.35 -5.73 -3.60
N ILE A 206 16.99 -5.04 -4.68
CA ILE A 206 16.04 -3.92 -4.63
C ILE A 206 14.63 -4.49 -4.79
N LEU A 207 13.77 -4.27 -3.79
CA LEU A 207 12.34 -4.57 -3.85
C LEU A 207 11.55 -3.26 -3.92
N LYS A 208 10.81 -3.09 -5.01
CA LYS A 208 10.07 -1.87 -5.33
C LYS A 208 8.63 -1.91 -4.84
N ASN A 209 8.10 -0.73 -4.49
CA ASN A 209 6.71 -0.53 -4.11
C ASN A 209 6.25 -1.56 -3.06
N VAL A 210 6.95 -1.58 -1.92
CA VAL A 210 6.80 -2.59 -0.89
C VAL A 210 5.40 -2.59 -0.28
N ARG A 211 4.84 -3.79 -0.10
CA ARG A 211 3.51 -4.03 0.47
C ARG A 211 3.61 -4.66 1.84
N THR A 212 2.52 -4.64 2.61
CA THR A 212 2.42 -5.39 3.87
C THR A 212 2.70 -6.88 3.70
N ASP A 213 2.24 -7.45 2.59
CA ASP A 213 2.38 -8.88 2.25
C ASP A 213 3.82 -9.26 1.85
N ASP A 214 4.69 -8.27 1.63
CA ASP A 214 6.11 -8.50 1.41
C ASP A 214 6.85 -8.79 2.72
N SER A 215 6.20 -8.62 3.88
CA SER A 215 6.77 -9.05 5.17
C SER A 215 7.12 -10.54 5.14
N GLY A 216 8.32 -10.89 5.60
CA GLY A 216 8.77 -12.26 5.56
C GLY A 216 10.26 -12.42 5.80
N THR A 217 10.70 -13.67 5.68
CA THR A 217 12.11 -14.05 5.81
C THR A 217 12.67 -14.33 4.42
N TYR A 218 13.60 -13.49 4.00
CA TYR A 218 14.28 -13.55 2.72
C TYR A 218 15.63 -14.25 2.90
N GLU A 219 15.93 -15.19 2.01
CA GLU A 219 17.19 -15.91 1.98
C GLU A 219 17.96 -15.55 0.71
N CYS A 220 19.22 -15.17 0.88
CA CYS A 220 20.16 -14.90 -0.19
C CYS A 220 21.14 -16.08 -0.33
N ARG A 221 21.10 -16.74 -1.48
CA ARG A 221 22.01 -17.83 -1.85
C ARG A 221 22.80 -17.43 -3.09
N VAL A 222 24.11 -17.70 -3.08
CA VAL A 222 24.93 -17.58 -4.29
C VAL A 222 25.54 -18.93 -4.61
N PHE A 223 25.69 -19.16 -5.91
CA PHE A 223 26.43 -20.29 -6.41
C PHE A 223 27.68 -19.76 -7.10
N VAL A 224 28.82 -20.32 -6.71
CA VAL A 224 30.13 -19.99 -7.28
C VAL A 224 30.59 -21.15 -8.12
N GLY A 225 31.04 -20.87 -9.35
CA GLY A 225 31.60 -21.89 -10.23
C GLY A 225 33.10 -22.02 -10.03
N GLU A 226 33.61 -23.23 -9.75
CA GLU A 226 35.03 -23.51 -9.98
C GLU A 226 35.24 -23.91 -11.45
N ILE A 227 36.03 -23.13 -12.20
CA ILE A 227 36.52 -23.55 -13.53
C ILE A 227 37.62 -24.61 -13.31
N ARG A 228 37.23 -25.83 -12.95
CA ARG A 228 38.12 -27.00 -13.00
C ARG A 228 37.68 -27.91 -14.13
N ARG A 229 38.63 -28.17 -15.03
CA ARG A 229 38.46 -29.00 -16.23
C ARG A 229 37.86 -30.36 -15.82
N LYS A 230 36.62 -30.60 -16.25
CA LYS A 230 35.71 -31.74 -15.97
C LYS A 230 34.82 -31.56 -14.71
N ARG A 231 33.56 -31.18 -15.00
CA ARG A 231 32.39 -30.94 -14.12
C ARG A 231 32.51 -29.72 -13.21
N ALA A 232 31.68 -28.71 -13.46
CA ALA A 232 31.46 -27.61 -12.53
C ALA A 232 30.84 -28.17 -11.25
N ASN A 233 31.52 -28.02 -10.12
CA ASN A 233 30.94 -28.29 -8.81
C ASN A 233 30.23 -27.01 -8.38
N LEU A 234 28.90 -27.01 -8.38
CA LEU A 234 28.07 -25.91 -7.88
C LEU A 234 27.97 -26.06 -6.35
N SER A 235 28.72 -25.26 -5.59
CA SER A 235 28.43 -25.09 -4.15
C SER A 235 27.47 -23.93 -4.01
N GLY A 236 26.26 -24.21 -3.51
CA GLY A 236 25.28 -23.19 -3.15
C GLY A 236 25.35 -22.95 -1.65
N ASP A 237 25.97 -21.84 -1.25
CA ASP A 237 26.08 -21.48 0.15
C ASP A 237 25.03 -20.40 0.47
N SER A 238 24.26 -20.61 1.54
CA SER A 238 23.37 -19.58 2.09
C SER A 238 24.23 -18.50 2.75
N ILE A 239 24.11 -17.27 2.26
CA ILE A 239 24.97 -16.15 2.70
C ILE A 239 24.30 -15.34 3.79
N SER A 240 23.02 -15.00 3.61
CA SER A 240 22.32 -14.08 4.48
C SER A 240 20.84 -14.44 4.57
N ILE A 241 20.31 -14.37 5.79
CA ILE A 241 18.89 -14.46 6.10
C ILE A 241 18.46 -13.09 6.61
N ILE A 242 17.48 -12.48 5.98
CA ILE A 242 17.02 -11.12 6.28
C ILE A 242 15.54 -11.16 6.60
N HIS A 243 15.16 -10.53 7.70
CA HIS A 243 13.75 -10.39 8.06
C HIS A 243 13.27 -9.00 7.67
N LEU A 244 12.28 -8.95 6.77
CA LEU A 244 11.58 -7.73 6.39
C LEU A 244 10.26 -7.68 7.15
N ALA A 245 10.05 -6.64 7.95
CA ALA A 245 8.81 -6.43 8.70
C ALA A 245 8.12 -5.15 8.21
N CYS A 246 6.98 -5.29 7.54
CA CYS A 246 6.11 -4.19 7.15
C CYS A 246 4.86 -4.20 8.03
N CYS A 247 4.87 -3.38 9.07
CA CYS A 247 3.74 -3.28 9.99
C CYS A 247 2.69 -2.29 9.45
N LEU A 248 1.41 -2.56 9.68
CA LEU A 248 0.41 -1.50 9.69
C LEU A 248 0.68 -0.60 10.90
N PRO A 249 0.65 0.73 10.77
CA PRO A 249 0.87 1.60 11.92
C PRO A 249 -0.27 1.43 12.93
N VAL A 250 0.05 0.87 14.10
CA VAL A 250 -0.78 1.02 15.31
C VAL A 250 -0.51 2.41 15.87
N GLU A 251 -1.58 3.05 16.35
CA GLU A 251 -1.71 4.45 16.80
C GLU A 251 -0.39 5.20 17.09
N GLY A 252 -0.18 6.29 16.35
CA GLY A 252 0.75 7.35 16.73
C GLY A 252 2.21 7.19 16.32
N SER A 253 2.63 6.10 15.67
CA SER A 253 3.98 6.00 15.08
C SER A 253 3.93 5.88 13.55
N VAL A 254 4.71 6.73 12.89
CA VAL A 254 5.03 6.62 11.47
C VAL A 254 6.24 5.72 11.37
N THR A 255 6.06 4.44 11.01
CA THR A 255 7.21 3.61 10.64
C THR A 255 6.86 2.76 9.43
N PRO A 256 7.26 3.18 8.22
CA PRO A 256 7.35 2.27 7.08
C PRO A 256 8.47 1.25 7.35
N CYS A 257 8.34 0.08 6.71
CA CYS A 257 9.05 -1.17 6.94
C CYS A 257 10.45 -1.07 7.59
N LEU A 258 10.65 -1.78 8.71
CA LEU A 258 11.94 -1.85 9.40
C LEU A 258 12.76 -3.06 8.88
N PHE A 259 14.05 -2.82 8.66
CA PHE A 259 15.03 -3.85 8.29
C PHE A 259 15.58 -4.54 9.54
N LEU A 260 15.69 -5.87 9.51
CA LEU A 260 16.43 -6.63 10.52
C LEU A 260 17.54 -7.43 9.84
N GLY A 261 18.75 -6.89 9.92
CA GLY A 261 19.97 -7.59 9.52
C GLY A 261 20.36 -8.67 10.54
N SER A 262 20.98 -9.74 10.05
CA SER A 262 21.31 -11.00 10.72
C SER A 262 22.34 -10.95 11.87
N ARG A 263 22.51 -9.82 12.56
CA ARG A 263 23.43 -9.71 13.72
C ARG A 263 22.86 -9.05 14.97
N GLU A 264 21.60 -8.64 14.98
CA GLU A 264 21.00 -7.96 16.13
C GLU A 264 19.86 -8.78 16.73
N ARG A 265 19.82 -8.87 18.06
CA ARG A 265 18.81 -9.67 18.77
C ARG A 265 17.47 -8.95 18.66
N ALA A 266 16.39 -9.70 18.43
CA ALA A 266 15.01 -9.17 18.42
C ALA A 266 14.62 -8.40 19.70
N ALA A 267 15.37 -8.56 20.80
CA ALA A 267 15.21 -7.84 22.06
C ALA A 267 15.70 -6.37 22.03
N ASP A 268 16.46 -5.97 21.01
CA ASP A 268 17.03 -4.61 20.91
C ASP A 268 16.08 -3.59 20.25
N PHE A 269 14.90 -4.03 19.80
CA PHE A 269 13.92 -3.19 19.11
C PHE A 269 12.50 -3.36 19.71
N PRO A 270 12.07 -2.50 20.64
CA PRO A 270 10.79 -2.64 21.33
C PRO A 270 9.57 -2.60 20.41
N TYR A 271 9.69 -2.00 19.21
CA TYR A 271 8.64 -1.94 18.19
C TYR A 271 8.39 -3.28 17.49
N ILE A 272 9.38 -4.18 17.43
CA ILE A 272 9.24 -5.52 16.82
C ILE A 272 8.39 -6.43 17.69
N LEU A 273 8.56 -6.37 19.02
CA LEU A 273 7.72 -7.12 19.95
C LEU A 273 6.24 -6.72 19.82
N GLN A 274 5.96 -5.44 19.58
CA GLN A 274 4.62 -4.93 19.30
C GLN A 274 4.06 -5.38 17.94
N CYS A 275 4.88 -5.44 16.88
CA CYS A 275 4.44 -5.97 15.59
C CYS A 275 4.19 -7.49 15.62
N LEU A 276 5.04 -8.27 16.32
CA LEU A 276 4.87 -9.71 16.48
C LEU A 276 3.68 -10.05 17.39
N SER A 277 3.44 -9.29 18.47
CA SER A 277 2.27 -9.50 19.34
C SER A 277 0.95 -9.27 18.61
N ALA A 278 0.88 -8.26 17.73
CA ALA A 278 -0.30 -7.98 16.91
C ALA A 278 -0.60 -9.07 15.86
N LEU A 279 0.43 -9.74 15.33
CA LEU A 279 0.27 -10.89 14.44
C LEU A 279 -0.13 -12.18 15.19
N THR A 280 0.29 -12.34 16.45
CA THR A 280 -0.11 -13.51 17.26
C THR A 280 -1.55 -13.47 17.77
N GLU A 281 -2.17 -12.29 17.87
CA GLU A 281 -3.57 -12.18 18.30
C GLU A 281 -4.60 -12.63 17.24
N THR A 282 -4.20 -12.85 15.98
CA THR A 282 -5.10 -13.38 14.93
C THR A 282 -5.10 -14.90 14.77
N ARG A 283 -4.28 -15.66 15.53
CA ARG A 283 -4.37 -17.14 15.59
C ARG A 283 -3.95 -17.69 16.95
N LEU A 284 -4.79 -17.46 17.96
CA LEU A 284 -4.84 -18.37 19.11
C LEU A 284 -5.63 -19.62 18.68
N PHE A 285 -4.95 -20.69 18.28
CA PHE A 285 -5.40 -22.07 18.54
C PHE A 285 -4.20 -23.02 18.40
N LEU A 286 -3.59 -23.30 19.56
CA LEU A 286 -2.84 -24.50 19.98
C LEU A 286 -1.70 -25.02 19.08
N LEU A 287 -0.48 -25.03 19.62
CA LEU A 287 0.27 -26.27 19.88
C LEU A 287 1.52 -25.97 20.75
N ASN A 288 1.56 -26.59 21.92
CA ASN A 288 2.67 -26.59 22.86
C ASN A 288 3.92 -27.22 22.24
N PHE A 289 5.06 -26.55 22.30
CA PHE A 289 6.37 -27.21 22.19
C PHE A 289 7.10 -27.16 23.53
N SER A 290 7.09 -28.31 24.20
CA SER A 290 7.90 -28.63 25.37
C SER A 290 9.35 -28.81 24.95
N VAL A 291 10.25 -27.96 25.44
CA VAL A 291 11.70 -28.14 25.32
C VAL A 291 12.14 -29.17 26.37
N LYS A 292 12.64 -30.33 25.92
CA LYS A 292 13.49 -31.19 26.77
C LYS A 292 14.94 -30.87 26.45
N SER A 293 15.64 -30.33 27.44
CA SER A 293 17.09 -30.25 27.48
C SER A 293 17.68 -31.65 27.63
N ALA A 294 18.69 -32.00 26.85
CA ALA A 294 19.59 -33.10 27.15
C ALA A 294 21.02 -32.54 27.22
N SER A 295 21.52 -32.47 28.45
CA SER A 295 22.92 -32.32 28.81
C SER A 295 23.52 -33.70 29.05
N HIS A 296 24.52 -34.10 28.27
CA HIS A 296 25.86 -34.53 28.71
C HIS A 296 26.69 -35.00 27.51
#